data_AF-J3I147-F1
#
_entry.id   AF-J3I147-F1
#
_cell.length_a   1.000
_cell.length_b   1.000
_cell.length_c   1.000
_cell.angle_alpha   90.00
_cell.angle_beta   90.00
_cell.angle_gamma   90.00
#
_symmetry.space_group_name_H-M   'P 1'
#
loop_
_entity.id
_entity.type
_entity.pdbx_description
1 polymer ?
#
loop_
_entity_poly.entity_id
_entity_poly.type
_entity_poly.pdbx_seq_one_letter_code
_entity_poly.pdbx_strand_id
1 'polypeptide(L)' 'MRFAIDRYMDERPIWVSWRGIRIQNWHRPLSTYMTLLLGHGLQLRLFVEPEPRGGDPDRNALHRRVPYFHIMEWQKPA' A
#
# COMPACT_ATOMS: atom_id res chain seq x y z
N MET A 1 17.97 13.49 13.60
CA MET A 1 17.21 13.62 12.35
C MET A 1 15.85 12.96 12.54
N ARG A 2 14.73 13.49 12.01
CA ARG A 2 13.39 12.88 12.14
C ARG A 2 12.93 12.36 10.79
N PHE A 3 12.54 11.09 10.74
CA PHE A 3 12.04 10.43 9.52
C PHE A 3 10.51 10.30 9.57
N ALA A 4 9.81 10.70 8.50
CA ALA A 4 8.35 10.60 8.40
C ALA A 4 7.88 9.19 8.04
N ILE A 5 8.71 8.43 7.31
CA ILE A 5 8.54 7.02 7.03
C ILE A 5 9.79 6.34 7.55
N ASP A 6 9.64 5.50 8.57
CA ASP A 6 10.75 4.83 9.23
C ASP A 6 10.54 3.31 9.23
N ARG A 7 11.65 2.57 9.15
CA ARG A 7 11.68 1.11 9.09
C ARG A 7 10.78 0.55 7.98
N TYR A 8 10.75 1.19 6.81
CA TYR A 8 9.85 0.79 5.72
C TYR A 8 10.16 -0.62 5.19
N MET A 9 11.43 -1.02 5.22
CA MET A 9 11.87 -2.32 4.72
C MET A 9 11.56 -3.48 5.68
N ASP A 10 11.17 -3.19 6.91
CA ASP A 10 10.92 -4.22 7.93
C ASP A 10 9.48 -4.71 7.86
N GLU A 11 9.28 -5.97 7.49
CA GLU A 11 7.96 -6.61 7.59
C GLU A 11 7.53 -6.74 9.06
N ARG A 12 6.30 -6.31 9.37
CA ARG A 12 5.82 -6.31 10.76
C ARG A 12 4.30 -6.29 10.88
N PRO A 13 3.75 -6.86 11.98
CA PRO A 13 2.36 -6.63 12.32
C PRO A 13 2.17 -5.17 12.77
N ILE A 14 1.10 -4.55 12.30
CA ILE A 14 0.63 -3.24 12.72
C ILE A 14 -0.83 -3.36 13.17
N TRP A 15 -1.14 -2.80 14.34
CA TRP A 15 -2.53 -2.71 14.78
C TRP A 15 -3.16 -1.45 14.19
N VAL A 16 -4.25 -1.62 13.48
CA VAL A 16 -5.06 -0.52 12.93
C VAL A 16 -6.49 -0.64 13.44
N SER A 17 -7.19 0.49 13.49
CA SER A 17 -8.60 0.52 13.86
C SER A 17 -9.41 1.11 12.72
N TRP A 18 -10.49 0.44 12.36
CA TRP A 18 -11.38 0.90 11.30
C TRP A 18 -12.83 0.65 11.70
N ARG A 19 -13.64 1.72 11.75
CA ARG A 19 -15.07 1.67 12.13
C ARG A 19 -15.34 0.87 13.42
N GLY A 20 -14.48 1.03 14.43
CA GLY A 20 -14.59 0.32 15.71
C GLY A 20 -14.03 -1.11 15.72
N ILE A 21 -13.57 -1.62 14.57
CA ILE A 21 -12.94 -2.94 14.47
C ILE A 21 -11.43 -2.77 14.61
N ARG A 22 -10.84 -3.55 15.52
CA ARG A 22 -9.39 -3.66 15.69
C ARG A 22 -8.84 -4.75 14.79
N ILE A 23 -7.91 -4.40 13.90
CA ILE A 23 -7.38 -5.29 12.87
C ILE A 23 -5.86 -5.36 13.02
N GLN A 24 -5.30 -6.57 13.00
CA GLN A 24 -3.86 -6.75 12.82
C GLN A 24 -3.59 -6.80 11.32
N ASN A 25 -3.06 -5.70 10.79
CA ASN A 25 -2.58 -5.64 9.42
C ASN A 25 -1.09 -6.00 9.37
N TRP A 26 -0.59 -6.44 8.22
CA TRP A 26 0.82 -6.76 8.02
C TRP A 26 1.44 -5.75 7.06
N HIS A 27 2.35 -4.93 7.57
CA HIS A 27 3.17 -4.06 6.74
C HIS A 27 4.19 -4.92 5.99
N ARG A 28 4.27 -4.71 4.67
CA ARG A 28 5.30 -5.26 3.79
C ARG A 28 5.76 -4.15 2.85
N PRO A 29 7.07 -4.01 2.59
CA PRO A 29 7.55 -3.06 1.60
C PRO A 29 7.04 -3.45 0.20
N LEU A 30 6.87 -2.45 -0.68
CA LEU A 30 6.45 -2.69 -2.06
C LEU A 30 7.37 -3.69 -2.78
N SER A 31 8.66 -3.68 -2.46
CA SER A 31 9.63 -4.63 -2.99
C SER A 31 9.26 -6.09 -2.71
N THR A 32 8.74 -6.43 -1.51
CA THR A 32 8.27 -7.79 -1.20
C THR A 32 7.20 -8.23 -2.19
N TYR A 33 6.17 -7.41 -2.43
CA TYR A 33 5.11 -7.74 -3.38
C TYR A 33 5.64 -7.92 -4.79
N MET A 34 6.44 -6.97 -5.28
CA MET A 34 6.98 -7.00 -6.64
C MET A 34 7.88 -8.22 -6.85
N THR A 35 8.81 -8.50 -5.93
CA THR A 35 9.72 -9.64 -6.02
C THR A 35 8.96 -10.97 -6.05
N LEU A 36 7.98 -11.16 -5.16
CA LEU A 36 7.22 -12.41 -5.11
C LEU A 36 6.35 -12.59 -6.36
N LEU A 37 5.62 -11.55 -6.78
CA LEU A 37 4.68 -11.65 -7.90
C LEU A 37 5.41 -11.82 -9.24
N LEU A 38 6.51 -11.09 -9.46
CA LEU A 38 7.38 -11.30 -10.62
C LEU A 38 8.08 -12.66 -10.57
N GLY A 39 8.52 -13.11 -9.39
CA GLY A 39 9.12 -14.44 -9.20
C GLY A 39 8.17 -15.59 -9.52
N HIS A 40 6.86 -15.38 -9.37
CA HIS A 40 5.82 -16.31 -9.81
C HIS A 40 5.46 -16.20 -11.30
N GLY A 41 6.19 -15.40 -12.08
CA GLY A 41 5.97 -15.24 -13.52
C GLY A 41 4.71 -14.44 -13.87
N LEU A 42 4.11 -13.74 -12.89
CA LEU A 42 2.97 -12.88 -13.17
C LEU A 42 3.40 -11.63 -13.95
N GLN A 43 2.54 -11.21 -14.87
CA GLN A 43 2.75 -10.02 -15.70
C GLN A 43 1.99 -8.85 -15.08
N LEU A 44 2.70 -7.79 -14.69
CA LEU A 44 2.09 -6.56 -14.21
C LEU A 44 1.37 -5.84 -15.37
N ARG A 45 0.05 -5.67 -15.25
CA ARG A 45 -0.79 -4.97 -16.24
C ARG A 45 -1.10 -3.53 -15.84
N LEU A 46 -1.24 -3.30 -14.54
CA LEU A 46 -1.53 -1.99 -13.99
C LEU A 46 -0.84 -1.82 -12.65
N PHE A 47 -0.23 -0.67 -12.43
CA PHE A 47 0.17 -0.18 -11.12
C PHE A 47 -0.30 1.25 -10.98
N VAL A 48 -1.12 1.54 -9.97
CA VAL A 48 -1.58 2.90 -9.67
C VAL A 48 -1.62 3.17 -8.19
N GLU A 49 -1.28 4.40 -7.81
CA GLU A 49 -1.47 4.97 -6.49
C GLU A 49 -2.59 6.02 -6.60
N PRO A 50 -3.84 5.65 -6.30
CA PRO A 50 -4.99 6.48 -6.66
C PRO A 50 -5.06 7.76 -5.81
N GLU A 51 -5.26 8.89 -6.49
CA GLU A 51 -5.62 10.14 -5.82
C GLU A 51 -7.08 10.15 -5.35
N PRO A 52 -7.39 10.85 -4.25
CA PRO A 52 -8.76 11.02 -3.81
C PRO A 52 -9.56 11.87 -4.82
N ARG A 53 -10.70 11.32 -5.27
CA ARG A 53 -11.61 11.98 -6.22
C ARG A 53 -12.79 12.72 -5.56
N GLY A 54 -13.00 12.56 -4.25
CA GLY A 54 -14.11 13.18 -3.51
C GLY A 54 -14.07 12.89 -2.02
N GLY A 55 -15.08 13.33 -1.28
CA GLY A 55 -15.16 13.17 0.19
C GLY A 55 -14.57 14.35 0.97
N ASP A 56 -14.28 14.09 2.25
CA ASP A 56 -13.77 15.08 3.20
C ASP A 56 -12.47 15.76 2.70
N PRO A 57 -12.46 17.09 2.48
CA PRO A 57 -11.30 17.83 1.99
C PRO A 57 -10.04 17.69 2.85
N ASP A 58 -10.19 17.65 4.17
CA ASP A 58 -9.05 17.59 5.09
C ASP A 58 -8.37 16.21 5.03
N ARG A 59 -9.19 15.16 4.97
CA ARG A 59 -8.69 13.80 4.75
C ARG A 59 -8.02 13.67 3.37
N ASN A 60 -8.59 14.31 2.35
CA ASN A 60 -8.03 14.28 1.01
C ASN A 60 -6.68 15.00 0.95
N ALA A 61 -6.52 16.13 1.66
CA ALA A 61 -5.22 16.80 1.78
C ALA A 61 -4.17 15.87 2.39
N LEU A 62 -4.51 15.09 3.43
CA LEU A 62 -3.61 14.09 4.01
C LEU A 62 -3.22 13.00 3.01
N HIS A 63 -4.19 12.42 2.29
CA HIS A 63 -3.94 11.35 1.31
C HIS A 63 -3.20 11.81 0.06
N ARG A 64 -3.12 13.12 -0.20
CA ARG A 64 -2.25 13.69 -1.26
C ARG A 64 -0.81 13.87 -0.83
N ARG A 65 -0.49 13.82 0.48
CA ARG A 65 0.89 13.96 0.97
C ARG A 65 1.71 12.69 0.80
N VAL A 66 1.04 11.54 0.88
CA VAL A 66 1.64 10.22 0.71
C VAL A 66 0.56 9.25 0.24
N PRO A 67 0.87 8.34 -0.71
CA PRO A 67 -0.07 7.32 -1.16
C PRO A 67 -0.64 6.52 0.02
N TYR A 68 -1.97 6.48 0.11
CA TYR A 68 -2.65 5.69 1.13
C TYR A 68 -2.90 4.24 0.67
N PHE A 69 -3.04 4.05 -0.64
CA PHE A 69 -3.20 2.75 -1.27
C PHE A 69 -2.31 2.65 -2.51
N HIS A 70 -1.92 1.42 -2.84
CA HIS A 70 -1.50 1.03 -4.17
C HIS A 70 -2.48 -0.02 -4.70
N ILE A 71 -2.72 0.00 -6.00
CA ILE A 71 -3.55 -0.98 -6.70
C ILE A 71 -2.67 -1.60 -7.78
N MET A 72 -2.70 -2.93 -7.87
CA MET A 72 -1.93 -3.68 -8.84
C MET A 72 -2.80 -4.72 -9.54
N GLU A 73 -2.77 -4.72 -10.86
CA GLU A 73 -3.39 -5.76 -11.68
C GLU A 73 -2.31 -6.69 -12.22
N TRP A 74 -2.48 -7.98 -11.98
CA TRP A 74 -1.53 -9.01 -12.39
C TRP A 74 -2.21 -10.06 -13.24
N GLN A 75 -1.60 -10.38 -14.38
CA GLN A 75 -2.05 -11.44 -15.26
C GLN A 75 -1.15 -12.66 -15.13
N LYS A 76 -1.76 -13.85 -15.05
CA LYS A 76 -1.02 -15.12 -15.13
C LYS A 76 -0.48 -15.34 -16.55
N PRO A 77 0.70 -15.97 -16.70
CA PRO A 77 1.20 -16.35 -18.03
C PRO A 77 0.23 -17.34 -18.71
N ALA A 78 0.27 -17.37 -20.03
CA ALA A 78 -0.53 -18.28 -20.86
C ALA A 78 -0.11 -19.74 -20.70
#